data_AF-A0A8J8BGA0-F1
#
_entry.id   AF-A0A8J8BGA0-F1
#
_cell.length_a   1.000
_cell.length_b   1.000
_cell.length_c   1.000
_cell.angle_alpha   90.00
_cell.angle_beta   90.00
_cell.angle_gamma   90.00
#
_symmetry.space_group_name_H-M   'P 1'
#
loop_
_entity.id
_entity.type
_entity.pdbx_description
1 polymer ?
#
loop_
_entity_poly.entity_id
_entity_poly.type
_entity_poly.pdbx_seq_one_letter_code
_entity_poly.pdbx_strand_id
1 'polypeptide(L)'
;MAQREQWGTRAGFIMAAVGSAIGLGNIWRFPYMAYDNGGGAFLIPYFFALLTAGIPIIIMEFGLGHKFKGSAPMSFAKAKQKWEWLGWWQVFVSFVISIYYVVVIAWALNYTLLATNLGWGEDTKA
;
A
#
# COMPACT_ATOMS: atom_id res chain seq x y z
N MET A 1 -19.70 -23.68 -11.01
CA MET A 1 -18.66 -22.78 -10.48
C MET A 1 -19.19 -21.36 -10.62
N ALA A 2 -19.26 -20.58 -9.54
CA ALA A 2 -19.73 -19.20 -9.63
C ALA A 2 -18.79 -18.38 -10.54
N GLN A 3 -19.36 -17.63 -11.48
CA GLN A 3 -18.62 -16.74 -12.35
C GLN A 3 -18.02 -15.62 -11.49
N ARG A 4 -16.69 -15.49 -11.48
CA ARG A 4 -16.00 -14.49 -10.67
C ARG A 4 -16.16 -13.12 -11.32
N GLU A 5 -16.53 -12.13 -10.51
CA GLU A 5 -16.58 -10.73 -10.93
C GLU A 5 -15.23 -10.28 -11.53
N GLN A 6 -15.30 -9.57 -12.66
CA GLN A 6 -14.16 -9.00 -13.35
C GLN A 6 -14.28 -7.48 -13.41
N TRP A 7 -13.15 -6.81 -13.49
CA TRP A 7 -13.11 -5.37 -13.69
C TRP A 7 -13.74 -5.00 -15.04
N GLY A 8 -14.64 -4.02 -15.03
CA GLY A 8 -15.29 -3.54 -16.26
C GLY A 8 -14.33 -2.93 -17.27
N THR A 9 -13.19 -2.37 -16.83
CA THR A 9 -12.14 -1.85 -17.71
C THR A 9 -10.74 -2.10 -17.12
N ARG A 10 -9.73 -2.21 -18.01
CA ARG A 10 -8.31 -2.27 -17.61
C ARG A 10 -7.86 -0.99 -16.90
N ALA A 11 -8.35 0.17 -17.35
CA ALA A 11 -8.04 1.45 -16.72
C ALA A 11 -8.54 1.50 -15.27
N GLY A 12 -9.75 1.00 -15.00
CA GLY A 12 -10.29 0.90 -13.63
C GLY A 12 -9.44 0.02 -12.72
N PHE A 13 -8.97 -1.12 -13.23
CA PHE A 13 -8.03 -1.98 -12.50
C PHE A 13 -6.71 -1.27 -12.18
N ILE A 14 -6.11 -0.59 -13.16
CA ILE A 14 -4.85 0.13 -12.98
C ILE A 14 -5.02 1.26 -11.95
N MET A 15 -6.10 2.04 -12.02
CA MET A 15 -6.36 3.10 -11.05
C MET A 15 -6.53 2.57 -9.64
N ALA A 16 -7.25 1.45 -9.46
CA ALA A 16 -7.39 0.81 -8.16
C ALA A 16 -6.03 0.31 -7.61
N ALA A 17 -5.19 -0.27 -8.46
CA ALA A 17 -3.86 -0.74 -8.07
C ALA A 17 -2.93 0.44 -7.69
N VAL A 18 -2.92 1.51 -8.47
CA VAL A 18 -2.13 2.72 -8.18
C VAL A 18 -2.62 3.39 -6.91
N GLY A 19 -3.94 3.51 -6.71
CA GLY A 19 -4.53 4.06 -5.49
C GLY A 19 -4.20 3.22 -4.24
N SER A 20 -4.09 1.90 -4.38
CA SER A 20 -3.63 1.03 -3.29
C SER A 20 -2.14 1.15 -3.01
N ALA A 21 -1.32 1.50 -4.00
CA ALA A 21 0.14 1.59 -3.87
C ALA A 21 0.61 2.96 -3.35
N ILE A 22 -0.11 4.04 -3.67
CA ILE A 22 0.22 5.40 -3.25
C ILE A 22 -0.44 5.69 -1.89
N GLY A 23 0.37 5.71 -0.83
CA GLY A 23 -0.06 6.06 0.53
C GLY A 23 0.66 7.27 1.11
N LEU A 24 0.33 7.61 2.36
CA LEU A 24 0.95 8.71 3.11
C LEU A 24 2.48 8.58 3.22
N GLY A 25 3.00 7.35 3.22
CA GLY A 25 4.43 7.05 3.19
C GLY A 25 5.17 7.77 2.06
N ASN A 26 4.56 7.87 0.88
CA ASN A 26 5.17 8.54 -0.28
C ASN A 26 5.24 10.07 -0.09
N ILE A 27 4.36 10.63 0.74
CA ILE A 27 4.28 12.08 0.97
C ILE A 27 5.30 12.50 2.04
N TRP A 28 5.40 11.77 3.15
CA TRP A 28 6.20 12.23 4.30
C TRP A 28 7.51 11.46 4.54
N ARG A 29 7.57 10.17 4.20
CA ARG A 29 8.65 9.27 4.62
C ARG A 29 9.70 9.19 3.53
N PHE A 30 9.27 9.10 2.27
CA PHE A 30 10.20 9.11 1.15
C PHE A 30 11.05 10.40 1.12
N PRO A 31 10.47 11.62 1.20
CA PRO A 31 11.28 12.83 1.21
C PRO A 31 12.17 12.95 2.45
N TYR A 32 11.67 12.54 3.62
CA TYR A 32 12.44 12.52 4.86
C TYR A 32 13.66 11.60 4.76
N MET A 33 13.48 10.36 4.29
CA MET A 33 14.56 9.41 4.09
C MET A 33 15.56 9.90 3.04
N ALA A 34 15.07 10.46 1.94
CA ALA A 34 15.94 11.03 0.91
C ALA A 34 16.79 12.17 1.50
N TYR A 35 16.19 13.09 2.24
CA TYR A 35 16.90 14.18 2.89
C TYR A 35 17.98 13.68 3.87
N ASP A 36 17.60 12.78 4.78
CA ASP A 36 18.50 12.28 5.84
C ASP A 36 19.64 11.40 5.29
N ASN A 37 19.45 10.76 4.13
CA ASN A 37 20.43 9.85 3.51
C ASN A 37 21.19 10.47 2.33
N GLY A 38 21.46 11.77 2.38
CA GLY A 38 22.30 12.45 1.39
C GLY A 38 21.56 12.99 0.16
N GLY A 39 20.28 13.31 0.31
CA GLY A 39 19.44 13.96 -0.69
C GLY A 39 19.33 13.16 -1.98
N GLY A 40 19.85 13.72 -3.08
CA GLY A 40 19.81 13.07 -4.39
C GLY A 40 20.64 11.78 -4.46
N ALA A 41 21.67 11.62 -3.64
CA ALA A 41 22.50 10.40 -3.64
C ALA A 41 21.72 9.15 -3.19
N PHE A 42 20.71 9.33 -2.32
CA PHE A 42 19.81 8.26 -1.88
C PHE A 42 19.06 7.57 -3.04
N LEU A 43 18.87 8.27 -4.17
CA LEU A 43 18.18 7.71 -5.33
C LEU A 43 18.93 6.52 -5.95
N ILE A 44 20.26 6.46 -5.84
CA ILE A 44 21.06 5.37 -6.41
C ILE A 44 20.72 4.03 -5.73
N PRO A 45 20.89 3.86 -4.41
CA PRO A 45 20.49 2.61 -3.74
C PRO A 45 18.97 2.39 -3.80
N TYR A 46 18.16 3.45 -3.80
CA TYR A 46 16.70 3.33 -3.95
C TYR A 46 16.31 2.67 -5.29
N PHE A 47 16.84 3.16 -6.41
CA PHE A 47 16.56 2.56 -7.72
C PHE A 47 17.13 1.14 -7.84
N PHE A 48 18.30 0.89 -7.27
CA PHE A 48 18.85 -0.46 -7.23
C PHE A 48 17.90 -1.43 -6.50
N ALA A 49 17.43 -1.09 -5.30
CA ALA A 49 16.47 -1.90 -4.55
C ALA A 49 15.11 -2.01 -5.26
N LEU A 50 14.65 -0.94 -5.92
CA LEU A 50 13.41 -0.94 -6.70
C LEU A 50 13.48 -1.94 -7.85
N LEU A 51 14.55 -1.91 -8.64
CA LEU A 51 14.72 -2.78 -9.81
C LEU A 51 14.97 -4.24 -9.43
N THR A 52 15.71 -4.50 -8.35
CA THR A 52 16.14 -5.85 -7.96
C THR A 52 15.17 -6.55 -7.02
N ALA A 53 14.46 -5.82 -6.17
CA ALA A 53 13.52 -6.40 -5.20
C ALA A 53 12.09 -5.90 -5.42
N GLY A 54 11.88 -4.58 -5.52
CA GLY A 54 10.54 -4.00 -5.62
C GLY A 54 9.71 -4.53 -6.80
N ILE A 55 10.21 -4.33 -8.03
CA ILE A 55 9.54 -4.75 -9.26
C ILE A 55 9.37 -6.28 -9.32
N PRO A 56 10.41 -7.10 -9.07
CA PRO A 56 10.26 -8.56 -9.12
C PRO A 56 9.24 -9.11 -8.11
N ILE A 57 9.18 -8.57 -6.90
CA ILE A 57 8.21 -9.00 -5.88
C ILE A 57 6.78 -8.66 -6.33
N ILE A 58 6.55 -7.45 -6.84
CA ILE A 58 5.22 -7.04 -7.33
C ILE A 58 4.76 -7.93 -8.50
N ILE A 59 5.67 -8.24 -9.45
CA ILE A 59 5.38 -9.15 -10.56
C ILE A 59 5.03 -10.55 -10.05
N MET A 60 5.76 -11.03 -9.04
CA MET A 60 5.50 -12.33 -8.42
C MET A 60 4.12 -12.38 -7.76
N GLU A 61 3.75 -11.35 -6.99
CA GLU A 61 2.44 -11.27 -6.32
C GLU A 61 1.28 -11.19 -7.32
N PHE A 62 1.39 -10.34 -8.34
CA PHE A 62 0.39 -10.26 -9.41
C PHE A 62 0.30 -11.56 -10.20
N GLY A 63 1.44 -12.21 -10.48
CA GLY A 63 1.50 -13.50 -11.14
C GLY A 63 0.79 -14.60 -10.33
N LEU A 64 1.00 -14.64 -9.02
CA LEU A 64 0.34 -15.57 -8.10
C LEU A 64 -1.18 -15.35 -8.10
N GLY A 65 -1.61 -14.10 -7.95
CA GLY A 65 -3.02 -13.71 -7.96
C GLY A 65 -3.71 -14.04 -9.28
N HIS A 66 -3.05 -13.79 -10.42
CA HIS A 66 -3.57 -14.06 -11.75
C HIS A 66 -3.66 -15.56 -12.06
N LYS A 67 -2.66 -16.35 -11.63
CA LYS A 67 -2.61 -17.81 -11.84
C LYS A 67 -3.66 -18.55 -11.02
N PHE A 68 -3.73 -18.29 -9.72
CA PHE A 68 -4.57 -19.06 -8.80
C PHE A 68 -5.97 -18.49 -8.62
N LYS A 69 -6.18 -17.22 -9.01
CA LYS A 69 -7.46 -16.50 -8.98
C LYS A 69 -8.19 -16.80 -7.66
N GLY A 70 -7.52 -16.54 -6.54
CA GLY A 70 -7.98 -16.81 -5.17
C GLY A 70 -7.77 -15.58 -4.28
N SER A 71 -8.34 -15.59 -3.08
CA SER A 71 -7.89 -14.69 -2.00
C SER A 71 -6.44 -15.04 -1.60
N ALA A 72 -5.75 -14.19 -0.82
CA ALA A 72 -4.36 -14.46 -0.44
C ALA A 72 -4.17 -15.88 0.16
N PRO A 73 -4.93 -16.32 1.20
CA PRO A 73 -4.80 -17.69 1.74
C PRO A 73 -5.07 -18.77 0.69
N MET A 74 -6.11 -18.60 -0.13
CA MET A 74 -6.48 -19.58 -1.15
C MET A 74 -5.42 -19.69 -2.27
N SER A 75 -4.82 -18.57 -2.67
CA SER A 75 -3.77 -18.56 -3.70
C SER A 75 -2.50 -19.27 -3.20
N PHE A 76 -2.12 -19.07 -1.93
CA PHE A 76 -1.02 -19.79 -1.31
C PHE A 76 -1.34 -21.28 -1.11
N ALA A 77 -2.55 -21.62 -0.67
CA ALA A 77 -2.99 -23.02 -0.51
C ALA A 77 -2.95 -23.79 -1.84
N LYS A 78 -3.40 -23.16 -2.94
CA LYS A 78 -3.35 -23.74 -4.29
C LYS A 78 -1.93 -23.87 -4.84
N ALA A 79 -1.01 -22.99 -4.44
CA ALA A 79 0.40 -23.12 -4.78
C ALA A 79 1.06 -24.28 -4.02
N LYS A 80 0.83 -24.35 -2.71
CA LYS A 80 1.25 -25.44 -1.83
C LYS A 80 0.43 -25.39 -0.55
N GLN A 81 -0.28 -26.46 -0.21
CA GLN A 81 -1.18 -26.48 0.96
C GLN A 81 -0.48 -26.08 2.28
N LYS A 82 0.81 -26.41 2.43
CA LYS A 82 1.63 -26.00 3.60
C LYS A 82 1.88 -24.49 3.71
N TRP A 83 1.57 -23.70 2.68
CA TRP A 83 1.83 -22.26 2.62
C TRP A 83 0.58 -21.41 2.87
N GLU A 84 -0.59 -22.02 3.08
CA GLU A 84 -1.84 -21.30 3.35
C GLU A 84 -1.73 -20.29 4.51
N TRP A 85 -0.99 -20.65 5.56
CA TRP A 85 -0.77 -19.79 6.73
C TRP A 85 -0.10 -18.46 6.38
N LEU A 86 0.73 -18.41 5.33
CA LEU A 86 1.36 -17.16 4.86
C LEU A 86 0.32 -16.17 4.34
N GLY A 87 -0.71 -16.67 3.64
CA GLY A 87 -1.79 -15.83 3.16
C GLY A 87 -2.67 -15.32 4.31
N TRP A 88 -2.91 -16.13 5.34
CA TRP A 88 -3.62 -15.66 6.54
C TRP A 88 -2.81 -14.63 7.33
N TRP A 89 -1.49 -14.82 7.39
CA TRP A 89 -0.59 -13.84 7.99
C TRP A 89 -0.66 -12.48 7.28
N GLN A 90 -0.65 -12.46 5.94
CA GLN A 90 -0.81 -11.24 5.17
C GLN A 90 -2.15 -10.53 5.47
N VAL A 91 -3.26 -11.29 5.54
CA VAL A 91 -4.57 -10.74 5.89
C VAL A 91 -4.57 -10.13 7.30
N PHE A 92 -3.94 -10.79 8.27
CA PHE A 92 -3.80 -10.27 9.63
C PHE A 92 -3.01 -8.96 9.66
N VAL A 93 -1.87 -8.90 8.96
CA VAL A 93 -1.06 -7.67 8.86
C VAL A 93 -1.87 -6.54 8.22
N SER A 94 -2.59 -6.79 7.12
CA SER A 94 -3.46 -5.79 6.50
C SER A 94 -4.57 -5.30 7.45
N PHE A 95 -5.14 -6.18 8.26
CA PHE A 95 -6.13 -5.82 9.27
C PHE A 95 -5.56 -4.89 10.34
N VAL A 96 -4.40 -5.24 10.92
CA VAL A 96 -3.71 -4.39 11.91
C VAL A 96 -3.38 -3.02 11.32
N ILE A 97 -2.91 -2.97 10.08
CA ILE A 97 -2.64 -1.71 9.37
C ILE A 97 -3.91 -0.86 9.25
N SER A 98 -5.03 -1.49 8.90
CA SER A 98 -6.30 -0.79 8.71
C SER A 98 -6.79 -0.10 9.99
N ILE A 99 -6.56 -0.71 11.16
CA ILE A 99 -7.01 -0.15 12.46
C ILE A 99 -6.41 1.24 12.70
N TYR A 100 -5.09 1.39 12.58
CA TYR A 100 -4.46 2.69 12.86
C TYR A 100 -4.57 3.64 11.66
N TYR A 101 -4.61 3.12 10.43
CA TYR A 101 -4.63 3.96 9.24
C TYR A 101 -5.94 4.77 9.13
N VAL A 102 -7.07 4.21 9.59
CA VAL A 102 -8.35 4.92 9.67
C VAL A 102 -8.25 6.15 10.59
N VAL A 103 -7.52 6.07 11.69
CA VAL A 103 -7.32 7.21 12.61
C VAL A 103 -6.57 8.34 11.92
N VAL A 104 -5.55 8.03 11.13
CA VAL A 104 -4.79 9.03 10.37
C VAL A 104 -5.66 9.71 9.31
N ILE A 105 -6.53 8.95 8.64
CA ILE A 105 -7.52 9.52 7.71
C ILE A 105 -8.49 10.45 8.45
N ALA A 106 -8.95 10.05 9.64
CA ALA A 106 -9.84 10.88 10.45
C ALA A 106 -9.18 12.22 10.84
N TRP A 107 -7.89 12.22 11.17
CA TRP A 107 -7.13 13.46 11.38
C TRP A 107 -7.04 14.31 10.11
N ALA A 108 -6.70 13.72 8.97
CA ALA A 108 -6.64 14.45 7.71
C ALA A 108 -7.99 15.10 7.34
N LEU A 109 -9.11 14.39 7.55
CA LEU A 109 -10.45 14.93 7.35
C LEU A 109 -10.77 16.06 8.33
N ASN A 110 -10.40 15.91 9.61
CA ASN A 110 -10.58 16.96 10.61
C ASN A 110 -9.80 18.23 10.22
N TYR A 111 -8.52 18.11 9.89
CA TYR A 111 -7.71 19.24 9.42
C TYR A 111 -8.26 19.87 8.13
N THR A 112 -8.84 19.07 7.23
CA THR A 112 -9.50 19.60 6.03
C THR A 112 -10.71 20.47 6.38
N LEU A 113 -11.50 20.08 7.38
CA LEU A 113 -12.62 20.90 7.87
C LEU A 113 -12.12 22.15 8.59
N LEU A 114 -11.10 22.02 9.45
CA LEU A 114 -10.47 23.16 10.13
C LEU A 114 -9.88 24.18 9.15
N ALA A 115 -9.40 23.73 7.98
CA ALA A 115 -8.86 24.59 6.92
C ALA A 115 -9.83 25.62 6.37
N THR A 116 -11.14 25.36 6.49
CA THR A 116 -12.15 26.33 6.04
C THR A 116 -12.16 27.61 6.88
N ASN A 117 -11.82 27.50 8.16
CA ASN A 117 -11.88 28.62 9.13
C ASN A 117 -10.52 28.87 9.81
N LEU A 118 -9.43 28.25 9.35
CA LEU A 118 -8.11 28.24 9.99
C LEU A 118 -8.18 27.91 11.50
N GLY A 119 -9.09 27.02 11.88
CA GLY A 119 -9.42 26.73 13.28
C GLY A 119 -8.37 25.92 14.05
N TRP A 120 -7.18 25.72 13.49
CA TRP A 120 -6.07 25.01 14.12
C TRP A 120 -5.27 25.87 15.12
N GLY A 121 -5.68 27.13 15.32
CA GLY A 121 -5.06 28.04 16.30
C GLY A 121 -3.79 28.72 15.79
N GLU A 122 -3.36 29.76 16.48
CA GLU A 122 -2.11 30.48 16.16
C GLU A 122 -0.87 29.85 16.82
N ASP A 123 -1.08 29.10 17.90
CA ASP A 123 0.01 28.42 18.61
C ASP A 123 0.20 26.99 18.09
N THR A 124 1.24 26.82 17.29
CA THR A 124 1.63 25.51 16.73
C THR A 124 2.26 24.56 17.76
N LYS A 125 2.42 25.00 19.02
CA LYS A 125 3.06 24.24 20.10
C LYS A 125 2.13 23.90 21.28
N ALA A 126 0.88 24.39 21.26
CA ALA A 126 -0.10 24.18 22.32
C ALA A 126 -0.77 22.80 22.24
#